data_AF-A0A1Q5CZU6-F1
#
_entry.id   AF-A0A1Q5CZU6-F1
#
_cell.length_a   1.000
_cell.length_b   1.000
_cell.length_c   1.000
_cell.angle_alpha   90.00
_cell.angle_beta   90.00
_cell.angle_gamma   90.00
#
_symmetry.space_group_name_H-M   'P 1'
#
loop_
_entity.id
_entity.type
_entity.pdbx_description
1 polymer ?
#
loop_
_entity_poly.entity_id
_entity_poly.type
_entity_poly.pdbx_seq_one_letter_code
_entity_poly.pdbx_strand_id
1 'polypeptide(L)'
;MALTGALCHTLLAATGFTNKNLRVLIAGLLGSDYRPNQMTYDLRRLRLNGLIRRLPRSNRYMLTDDGIRIAIFYTKIYNRLLVPLTAADQPQAPPDLRTALTTITRHVDDYATRARLPHAA
;
A
#
# COMPACT_ATOMS: atom_id res chain seq x y z
N MET A 1 -2.74 -1.33 14.70
CA MET A 1 -2.38 -1.68 13.31
C MET A 1 -1.27 -2.74 13.17
N ALA A 2 -0.36 -2.91 14.15
CA ALA A 2 0.66 -3.96 14.07
C ALA A 2 0.08 -5.39 14.09
N LEU A 3 -0.94 -5.63 14.92
CA LEU A 3 -1.62 -6.94 15.00
C LEU A 3 -2.37 -7.30 13.71
N THR A 4 -3.12 -6.36 13.12
CA THR A 4 -3.81 -6.58 11.85
C THR A 4 -2.83 -6.77 10.69
N GLY A 5 -1.73 -6.03 10.65
CA GLY A 5 -0.65 -6.24 9.68
C GLY A 5 0.03 -7.60 9.84
N ALA A 6 0.30 -8.04 11.07
CA ALA A 6 0.87 -9.35 11.38
C ALA A 6 -0.09 -10.48 11.03
N LEU A 7 -1.40 -10.31 11.27
CA LEU A 7 -2.44 -11.29 10.89
C LEU A 7 -2.58 -11.40 9.36
N CYS A 8 -2.63 -10.29 8.64
CA CYS A 8 -2.63 -10.32 7.18
C CYS A 8 -1.36 -10.99 6.64
N HIS A 9 -0.20 -10.67 7.22
CA HIS A 9 1.07 -11.25 6.80
C HIS A 9 1.15 -12.76 7.06
N THR A 10 0.78 -13.21 8.26
CA THR A 10 0.76 -14.63 8.63
C THR A 10 -0.28 -15.41 7.83
N LEU A 11 -1.46 -14.84 7.58
CA LEU A 11 -2.51 -15.47 6.76
C LEU A 11 -2.09 -15.57 5.27
N LEU A 12 -1.46 -14.53 4.73
CA LEU A 12 -0.94 -14.51 3.36
C LEU A 12 0.26 -15.45 3.19
N ALA A 13 1.12 -15.58 4.20
CA ALA A 13 2.27 -16.47 4.19
C ALA A 13 1.89 -17.95 4.38
N ALA A 14 0.97 -18.24 5.32
CA ALA A 14 0.56 -19.60 5.65
C ALA A 14 -0.35 -20.21 4.59
N THR A 15 -1.21 -19.38 3.98
CA THR A 15 -2.21 -19.89 3.05
C THR A 15 -1.86 -19.51 1.61
N GLY A 16 -1.47 -18.26 1.34
CA GLY A 16 -1.39 -17.74 -0.03
C GLY A 16 -2.76 -17.31 -0.54
N PHE A 17 -2.79 -16.46 -1.55
CA PHE A 17 -3.98 -15.70 -1.95
C PHE A 17 -4.35 -15.92 -3.41
N THR A 18 -5.62 -15.66 -3.73
CA THR A 18 -6.14 -15.68 -5.11
C THR A 18 -6.47 -14.26 -5.55
N ASN A 19 -6.56 -14.06 -6.87
CA ASN A 19 -7.01 -12.78 -7.44
C ASN A 19 -8.36 -12.36 -6.84
N LYS A 20 -9.33 -13.28 -6.75
CA LYS A 20 -10.66 -13.01 -6.19
C LYS A 20 -10.59 -12.50 -4.74
N ASN A 21 -9.87 -13.20 -3.86
CA ASN A 21 -9.84 -12.85 -2.44
C ASN A 21 -9.07 -11.55 -2.20
N LEU A 22 -7.93 -11.36 -2.88
CA LEU A 22 -7.15 -10.13 -2.74
C LEU A 22 -7.90 -8.92 -3.29
N ARG A 23 -8.71 -9.09 -4.33
CA ARG A 23 -9.50 -8.00 -4.93
C ARG A 23 -10.58 -7.50 -3.98
N VAL A 24 -11.25 -8.40 -3.26
CA VAL A 24 -12.22 -8.03 -2.23
C VAL A 24 -11.56 -7.23 -1.11
N LEU A 25 -10.37 -7.65 -0.65
CA LEU A 25 -9.61 -6.94 0.37
C LEU A 25 -9.17 -5.55 -0.11
N ILE A 26 -8.62 -5.45 -1.32
CA ILE A 26 -8.17 -4.17 -1.89
C ILE A 26 -9.34 -3.20 -2.09
N ALA A 27 -10.46 -3.67 -2.62
CA ALA A 27 -11.65 -2.84 -2.79
C ALA A 27 -12.17 -2.30 -1.43
N GLY A 28 -12.17 -3.16 -0.39
CA GLY A 28 -12.55 -2.75 0.96
C GLY A 28 -11.60 -1.73 1.59
N LEU A 29 -10.30 -1.84 1.32
CA LEU A 29 -9.29 -0.89 1.82
C LEU A 29 -9.27 0.44 1.07
N LEU A 30 -9.52 0.42 -0.24
CA LEU A 30 -9.56 1.62 -1.08
C LEU A 30 -10.91 2.35 -1.02
N GLY A 31 -11.96 1.72 -0.50
CA GLY A 31 -13.32 2.27 -0.53
C GLY A 31 -13.88 2.45 -1.95
N SER A 32 -13.28 1.80 -2.96
CA SER A 32 -13.64 1.95 -4.37
C SER A 32 -13.60 0.63 -5.13
N ASP A 33 -14.32 0.59 -6.25
CA ASP A 33 -14.39 -0.60 -7.11
C ASP A 33 -13.04 -0.89 -7.77
N TYR A 34 -12.44 -2.01 -7.38
CA TYR A 34 -11.20 -2.49 -7.97
C TYR A 34 -11.49 -3.54 -9.06
N ARG A 35 -11.14 -3.22 -10.31
CA ARG A 35 -11.53 -4.02 -11.48
C ARG A 35 -10.69 -5.31 -11.61
N PRO A 36 -11.27 -6.42 -12.11
CA PRO A 36 -10.54 -7.67 -12.31
C PRO A 36 -9.31 -7.56 -13.22
N ASN A 37 -9.36 -6.72 -14.26
CA ASN A 37 -8.26 -6.51 -15.20
C ASN A 37 -7.09 -5.77 -14.54
N GLN A 38 -7.39 -4.80 -13.65
CA GLN A 38 -6.37 -4.10 -12.85
C GLN A 38 -5.66 -5.07 -11.91
N MET A 39 -6.41 -5.92 -11.19
CA MET A 39 -5.84 -6.94 -10.33
C MET A 39 -4.92 -7.90 -11.10
N THR A 40 -5.34 -8.33 -12.28
CA THR A 40 -4.55 -9.27 -13.10
C THR A 40 -3.24 -8.62 -13.55
N TYR A 41 -3.29 -7.34 -13.93
CA TYR A 41 -2.11 -6.57 -14.28
C TYR A 41 -1.15 -6.40 -13.08
N ASP A 42 -1.68 -6.01 -11.92
CA ASP A 42 -0.86 -5.79 -10.72
C ASP A 42 -0.22 -7.08 -10.21
N LEU A 43 -0.95 -8.21 -10.20
CA LEU A 43 -0.38 -9.52 -9.88
C LEU A 43 0.70 -9.94 -10.87
N ARG A 44 0.53 -9.66 -12.16
CA ARG A 44 1.57 -9.91 -13.16
C ARG A 44 2.82 -9.07 -12.86
N ARG A 45 2.66 -7.79 -12.54
CA ARG A 45 3.77 -6.89 -12.19
C ARG A 45 4.50 -7.36 -10.93
N LEU A 46 3.78 -7.72 -9.88
CA LEU A 46 4.36 -8.26 -8.65
C LEU A 46 5.14 -9.56 -8.90
N ARG A 47 4.66 -10.42 -9.81
CA ARG A 47 5.36 -11.65 -10.20
C ARG A 47 6.62 -11.36 -11.00
N LEU A 48 6.58 -10.41 -11.93
CA LEU A 48 7.74 -10.01 -12.73
C LEU A 48 8.84 -9.39 -11.86
N ASN A 49 8.46 -8.65 -10.82
CA ASN A 49 9.39 -8.10 -9.82
C ASN A 49 9.85 -9.16 -8.79
N GLY A 50 9.48 -10.43 -8.95
CA GLY A 50 9.91 -11.50 -8.06
C GLY A 50 9.32 -11.45 -6.65
N LEU A 51 8.29 -10.62 -6.39
CA LEU A 51 7.70 -10.46 -5.05
C LEU A 51 6.69 -11.55 -4.70
N ILE A 52 6.08 -12.13 -5.73
CA ILE A 52 5.12 -13.22 -5.59
C ILE A 52 5.43 -14.33 -6.59
N ARG A 53 5.09 -15.56 -6.24
CA ARG A 53 5.14 -16.72 -7.12
C ARG A 53 3.77 -17.37 -7.20
N ARG A 54 3.41 -17.84 -8.40
CA ARG A 54 2.19 -18.63 -8.60
C ARG A 54 2.48 -20.10 -8.27
N LEU A 55 1.58 -20.76 -7.56
CA LEU A 55 1.71 -22.19 -7.26
C LEU A 55 1.39 -23.03 -8.51
N PRO A 56 2.15 -24.11 -8.76
CA PRO A 56 1.83 -25.04 -9.84
C PRO A 56 0.41 -25.59 -9.67
N ARG A 57 -0.30 -25.75 -10.79
CA ARG A 57 -1.66 -26.32 -10.84
C ARG A 57 -2.70 -25.58 -9.98
N SER A 58 -2.45 -24.32 -9.64
CA SER A 58 -3.37 -23.50 -8.86
C SER A 58 -3.45 -22.05 -9.35
N ASN A 59 -4.54 -21.37 -9.03
CA ASN A 59 -4.70 -19.92 -9.20
C ASN A 59 -4.22 -19.13 -7.97
N ARG A 60 -3.46 -19.79 -7.11
CA ARG A 60 -2.94 -19.27 -5.85
C ARG A 60 -1.55 -18.68 -6.03
N TYR A 61 -1.33 -17.57 -5.35
CA TYR A 61 -0.06 -16.86 -5.26
C TYR A 61 0.46 -16.94 -3.83
N MET A 62 1.78 -17.01 -3.68
CA MET A 62 2.48 -16.88 -2.42
C MET A 62 3.52 -15.78 -2.53
N LEU A 63 3.80 -15.11 -1.42
CA LEU A 63 4.94 -14.20 -1.34
C LEU A 63 6.25 -14.99 -1.46
N THR A 64 7.25 -14.37 -2.07
CA THR A 64 8.64 -14.81 -2.00
C THR A 64 9.31 -14.21 -0.76
N ASP A 65 10.54 -14.62 -0.44
CA ASP A 65 11.29 -14.04 0.67
C ASP A 65 11.50 -12.52 0.49
N ASP A 66 11.74 -12.07 -0.75
CA ASP A 66 11.83 -10.65 -1.07
C ASP A 66 10.48 -9.94 -0.95
N GLY A 67 9.40 -10.58 -1.39
CA GLY A 67 8.03 -10.07 -1.18
C GLY A 67 7.68 -9.90 0.29
N ILE A 68 8.11 -10.85 1.14
CA ILE A 68 7.96 -10.79 2.60
C ILE A 68 8.74 -9.60 3.16
N ARG A 69 10.02 -9.45 2.80
CA ARG A 69 10.87 -8.34 3.26
C ARG A 69 10.29 -6.99 2.89
N ILE A 70 9.84 -6.82 1.64
CA ILE A 70 9.21 -5.57 1.19
C ILE A 70 7.91 -5.31 1.94
N ALA A 71 7.05 -6.31 2.12
CA ALA A 71 5.80 -6.14 2.85
C ALA A 71 6.03 -5.71 4.32
N ILE A 72 7.02 -6.31 4.98
CA ILE A 72 7.42 -5.94 6.35
C ILE A 72 7.96 -4.51 6.38
N PHE A 73 8.87 -4.17 5.45
CA PHE A 73 9.48 -2.84 5.39
C PHE A 73 8.43 -1.76 5.13
N TYR A 74 7.53 -2.00 4.17
CA TYR A 74 6.41 -1.11 3.87
C TYR A 74 5.50 -0.92 5.10
N THR A 75 5.17 -2.00 5.81
CA THR A 75 4.36 -1.93 7.04
C THR A 75 5.08 -1.15 8.16
N LYS A 76 6.40 -1.31 8.30
CA LYS A 76 7.20 -0.56 9.28
C LYS A 76 7.26 0.92 8.93
N ILE A 77 7.52 1.27 7.67
CA ILE A 77 7.49 2.66 7.19
C ILE A 77 6.09 3.24 7.41
N TYR A 78 5.05 2.51 7.03
CA TYR A 78 3.69 2.98 7.19
C TYR A 78 3.39 3.32 8.66
N ASN A 79 3.72 2.44 9.60
CA ASN A 79 3.45 2.68 11.02
C ASN A 79 4.38 3.70 11.69
N ARG A 80 5.66 3.80 11.26
CA ARG A 80 6.65 4.66 11.92
C ARG A 80 6.82 6.04 11.29
N LEU A 81 6.52 6.16 10.01
CA LEU A 81 6.66 7.40 9.25
C LEU A 81 5.30 7.89 8.79
N LEU A 82 4.54 7.08 8.03
CA LEU A 82 3.32 7.59 7.41
C LEU A 82 2.22 7.89 8.42
N VAL A 83 1.95 7.01 9.38
CA VAL A 83 0.93 7.25 10.42
C VAL A 83 1.28 8.50 11.25
N PRO A 84 2.51 8.65 11.80
CA PRO A 84 2.88 9.87 12.51
C PRO A 84 2.84 11.12 11.65
N LEU A 85 3.20 11.05 10.36
CA LEU A 85 3.15 12.19 9.45
C LEU A 85 1.71 12.57 9.07
N THR A 86 0.80 11.60 8.92
CA THR A 86 -0.64 11.88 8.74
C THR A 86 -1.29 12.40 10.01
N ALA A 87 -0.79 11.99 11.18
CA ALA A 87 -1.17 12.57 12.47
C ALA A 87 -0.45 13.90 12.73
N ALA A 88 0.58 14.24 11.95
CA ALA A 88 1.37 15.45 12.16
C ALA A 88 0.58 16.70 11.77
N ASP A 89 -0.48 16.61 10.98
CA ASP A 89 -1.41 17.73 10.76
C ASP A 89 -2.27 18.06 12.00
N GLN A 90 -2.27 17.19 13.02
CA GLN A 90 -3.02 17.44 14.25
C GLN A 90 -2.33 18.47 15.15
N PRO A 91 -3.08 19.22 15.98
CA PRO A 91 -2.52 20.27 16.84
C PRO A 91 -1.42 19.80 17.80
N GLN A 92 -1.37 18.50 18.11
CA GLN A 92 -0.43 17.91 19.06
C GLN A 92 0.94 17.53 18.46
N ALA A 93 1.13 17.72 17.16
CA ALA A 93 2.40 17.40 16.51
C ALA A 93 3.44 18.52 16.65
N PRO A 94 4.75 18.21 16.56
CA PRO A 94 5.82 19.21 16.62
C PRO A 94 5.61 20.33 15.58
N PRO A 95 5.71 21.61 15.98
CA PRO A 95 5.39 22.75 15.09
C PRO A 95 6.31 22.86 13.88
N ASP A 96 7.58 22.46 14.00
CA ASP A 96 8.54 22.46 12.89
C ASP A 96 8.16 21.44 11.82
N LEU A 97 7.69 20.26 12.23
CA LEU A 97 7.25 19.20 11.33
C LEU A 97 5.97 19.59 10.59
N ARG A 98 5.03 20.25 11.28
CA ARG A 98 3.79 20.80 10.69
C ARG A 98 4.07 21.83 9.62
N THR A 99 4.97 22.77 9.92
CA THR A 99 5.37 23.82 8.98
C THR A 99 6.02 23.23 7.73
N ALA A 100 6.90 22.24 7.91
CA ALA A 100 7.57 21.55 6.81
C ALA A 100 6.55 20.80 5.93
N LEU A 101 5.61 20.05 6.52
CA LEU A 101 4.57 19.35 5.78
C LEU A 101 3.64 20.30 5.02
N THR A 102 3.20 21.39 5.65
CA THR A 102 2.39 22.43 4.99
C THR A 102 3.11 23.02 3.78
N THR A 103 4.43 23.21 3.89
CA THR A 103 5.26 23.74 2.80
C THR A 103 5.38 22.73 1.66
N ILE A 104 5.57 21.45 1.97
CA ILE A 104 5.60 20.37 0.98
C ILE A 104 4.27 20.27 0.25
N THR A 105 3.15 20.23 0.97
CA THR A 105 1.80 20.17 0.39
C THR A 105 1.58 21.32 -0.59
N ARG A 106 1.90 22.56 -0.19
CA ARG A 106 1.80 23.73 -1.07
C ARG A 106 2.60 23.57 -2.35
N HIS A 107 3.84 23.10 -2.27
CA HIS A 107 4.68 22.90 -3.46
C HIS A 107 4.18 21.79 -4.38
N VAL A 108 3.65 20.71 -3.81
CA VAL A 108 3.05 19.61 -4.57
C VAL A 108 1.78 20.08 -5.27
N ASP A 109 0.93 20.84 -4.59
CA ASP A 109 -0.31 21.40 -5.16
C ASP A 109 -0.03 22.43 -6.25
N ASP A 110 0.94 23.33 -6.03
CA ASP A 110 1.40 24.29 -7.03
C ASP A 110 1.93 23.57 -8.28
N TYR A 111 2.71 22.51 -8.08
CA TYR A 111 3.23 21.70 -9.17
C TYR A 111 2.11 20.96 -9.91
N ALA A 112 1.19 20.31 -9.19
CA ALA A 112 0.06 19.60 -9.77
C ALA A 112 -0.86 20.53 -10.57
N THR A 113 -1.10 21.74 -10.05
CA THR A 113 -1.87 22.80 -10.72
C THR A 113 -1.18 23.27 -12.00
N ARG A 114 0.14 23.53 -11.94
CA ARG A 114 0.93 23.91 -13.13
C ARG A 114 0.99 22.79 -14.16
N ALA A 115 1.09 21.54 -13.72
CA ALA A 115 1.16 20.36 -14.56
C ALA A 115 -0.22 19.88 -15.08
N ARG A 116 -1.32 20.55 -14.67
CA ARG A 116 -2.71 20.15 -14.99
C ARG A 116 -3.01 18.69 -14.62
N LEU A 117 -2.40 18.19 -13.55
CA LEU A 117 -2.67 16.85 -13.05
C LEU A 117 -4.04 16.84 -12.33
N PRO A 118 -4.87 15.81 -12.53
CA PRO A 118 -6.14 15.71 -11.82
C PRO A 118 -5.90 15.64 -10.31
N HIS A 119 -6.64 16.42 -9.53
CA HIS A 119 -6.61 16.34 -8.06
C HIS A 119 -7.02 14.93 -7.62
N ALA A 120 -6.18 14.28 -6.83
CA ALA A 120 -6.58 13.08 -6.12
C ALA A 120 -7.51 13.52 -4.98
N ALA A 121 -8.81 13.25 -5.15
CA ALA A 121 -9.84 13.44 -4.14
C ALA A 121 -9.66 12.47 -2.96
#